data_AF-A0A964LBL6-F1
#
_entry.id   AF-A0A964LBL6-F1
#
_cell.length_a   1.000
_cell.length_b   1.000
_cell.length_c   1.000
_cell.angle_alpha   90.00
_cell.angle_beta   90.00
_cell.angle_gamma   90.00
#
_symmetry.space_group_name_H-M   'P 1'
#
loop_
_entity.id
_entity.type
_entity.pdbx_description
1 polymer ?
#
loop_
_entity_poly.entity_id
_entity_poly.type
_entity_poly.pdbx_seq_one_letter_code
_entity_poly.pdbx_strand_id
1 'polypeptide(L)'
;MRHKCSLLVVLLFIGLPSCNPAAELKPPEPDAVPVAAEKQLPGRYRAGSRVRDDKAPGGFAPCDNFPAGLGAKPWGEKAKLALVAFPNEPVAYVEPAAYVKHRGIALRLVNRTGETVALSASDSQLYIVQEAIDADGQWREIESMPNSWCGNSYHRVFLKPNQYWAFQARTYTGAITTKIRFRLDPSGDNDKAKPIYSNEFEGEVAKEQMRMGPDRAALRRAFYGNDPKGEGVIATLVAVLGDSNTDWRWTPIAAAVKLADSVQLPRTLYRPFKKP
;
A
#
# COMPACT_ATOMS: atom_id res chain seq x y z
N MET A 1 2.48 38.74 11.27
CA MET A 1 2.41 38.82 9.79
C MET A 1 2.54 37.40 9.25
N ARG A 2 1.47 36.83 8.69
CA ARG A 2 1.47 35.48 8.10
C ARG A 2 1.81 35.62 6.62
N HIS A 3 2.98 35.16 6.20
CA HIS A 3 3.32 35.12 4.78
C HIS A 3 2.44 34.08 4.08
N LYS A 4 1.50 34.57 3.28
CA LYS A 4 0.77 33.76 2.30
C LYS A 4 1.74 33.46 1.16
N CYS A 5 2.30 32.25 1.12
CA CYS A 5 2.89 31.71 -0.11
C CYS A 5 1.74 31.44 -1.09
N SER A 6 1.35 32.45 -1.85
CA SER A 6 0.54 32.28 -3.06
C SER A 6 1.46 31.80 -4.18
N LEU A 7 1.80 30.52 -4.17
CA LEU A 7 2.40 29.87 -5.33
C LEU A 7 1.29 29.70 -6.36
N LEU A 8 1.36 30.47 -7.45
CA LEU A 8 0.51 30.34 -8.62
C LEU A 8 0.82 28.98 -9.27
N VAL A 9 0.12 27.93 -8.84
CA VAL A 9 0.16 26.62 -9.50
C VAL A 9 -0.63 26.77 -10.80
N VAL A 10 0.09 27.01 -11.90
CA VAL A 10 -0.44 26.79 -13.24
C VAL A 10 -0.77 25.31 -13.32
N LEU A 11 -2.06 24.97 -13.16
CA LEU A 11 -2.60 23.64 -13.43
C LEU A 11 -2.47 23.38 -14.92
N LEU A 12 -1.28 22.96 -15.35
CA LEU A 12 -1.17 22.15 -16.56
C LEU A 12 -1.92 20.85 -16.24
N PHE A 13 -3.20 20.79 -16.60
CA PHE A 13 -3.94 19.53 -16.77
C PHE A 13 -3.32 18.78 -17.96
N ILE A 14 -2.08 18.34 -17.81
CA ILE A 14 -1.56 17.22 -18.58
C ILE A 14 -2.51 16.10 -18.19
N GLY A 15 -3.30 15.61 -19.15
CA GLY A 15 -4.26 14.54 -18.91
C GLY A 15 -3.54 13.34 -18.32
N LEU A 16 -3.49 13.27 -17.00
CA LEU A 16 -3.00 12.09 -16.31
C LEU A 16 -3.90 10.96 -16.78
N PRO A 17 -3.33 9.87 -17.32
CA PRO A 17 -4.14 8.78 -17.85
C PRO A 17 -5.16 8.41 -16.79
N SER A 18 -6.44 8.61 -17.14
CA SER A 18 -7.55 8.28 -16.27
C SER A 18 -7.36 6.83 -15.83
N CYS A 19 -7.42 6.60 -14.52
CA CYS A 19 -7.45 5.26 -13.97
C CYS A 19 -8.44 4.42 -14.79
N ASN A 20 -8.01 3.26 -15.29
CA ASN A 20 -8.80 2.41 -16.18
C ASN A 20 -10.24 2.28 -15.65
N PRO A 21 -11.28 2.61 -16.45
CA PRO A 21 -12.65 2.67 -15.97
C PRO A 21 -13.10 1.31 -15.44
N ALA A 22 -13.70 1.33 -14.25
CA ALA A 22 -14.36 0.20 -13.57
C ALA A 22 -13.72 -1.15 -13.89
N ALA A 23 -12.41 -1.30 -13.60
CA ALA A 23 -11.52 -2.35 -14.09
C ALA A 23 -12.26 -3.64 -14.46
N GLU A 24 -12.76 -3.68 -15.70
CA GLU A 24 -13.37 -4.87 -16.24
C GLU A 24 -12.25 -5.90 -16.24
N LEU A 25 -12.42 -6.93 -15.43
CA LEU A 25 -11.43 -7.97 -15.29
C LEU A 25 -11.48 -8.81 -16.57
N LYS A 26 -10.58 -8.48 -17.49
CA LYS A 26 -10.43 -9.21 -18.74
C LYS A 26 -9.50 -10.40 -18.51
N PRO A 27 -9.73 -11.55 -19.15
CA PRO A 27 -8.76 -12.64 -19.17
C PRO A 27 -7.40 -12.15 -19.72
N PRO A 28 -6.28 -12.72 -19.25
CA PRO A 28 -4.97 -12.43 -19.83
C PRO A 28 -4.86 -12.99 -21.25
N GLU A 29 -3.92 -12.46 -22.04
CA GLU A 29 -3.58 -13.04 -23.33
C GLU A 29 -2.94 -14.43 -23.14
N PRO A 30 -3.05 -15.33 -24.14
CA PRO A 30 -2.53 -16.71 -24.01
C PRO A 30 -1.04 -16.79 -23.65
N ASP A 31 -0.24 -15.83 -24.12
CA ASP A 31 1.20 -15.70 -23.92
C ASP A 31 1.58 -14.79 -22.74
N ALA A 32 0.61 -14.24 -22.01
CA ALA A 32 0.87 -13.39 -20.87
C ALA A 32 1.56 -14.16 -19.73
N VAL A 33 2.75 -13.70 -19.36
CA VAL A 33 3.58 -14.28 -18.29
C VAL A 33 3.44 -13.51 -16.97
N PRO A 34 3.68 -14.15 -15.81
CA PRO A 34 3.85 -13.44 -14.55
C PRO A 34 4.96 -12.39 -14.61
N VAL A 35 4.94 -11.45 -13.67
CA VAL A 35 5.94 -10.38 -13.60
C VAL A 35 7.22 -10.90 -12.95
N ALA A 36 8.34 -10.87 -13.66
CA ALA A 36 9.66 -10.97 -13.06
C ALA A 36 10.06 -9.58 -12.56
N ALA A 37 10.39 -9.45 -11.27
CA ALA A 37 10.84 -8.17 -10.72
C ALA A 37 12.09 -8.35 -9.83
N GLU A 38 13.06 -7.47 -10.02
CA GLU A 38 14.32 -7.44 -9.28
C GLU A 38 14.25 -6.54 -8.03
N LYS A 39 13.07 -5.99 -7.75
CA LYS A 39 12.79 -5.12 -6.60
C LYS A 39 11.29 -5.04 -6.34
N GLN A 40 10.91 -4.46 -5.21
CA GLN A 40 9.52 -4.11 -4.94
C GLN A 40 8.96 -3.18 -6.03
N LEU A 41 7.86 -3.58 -6.64
CA LEU A 41 7.06 -2.71 -7.50
C LEU A 41 5.94 -2.06 -6.68
N PRO A 42 5.50 -0.84 -7.03
CA PRO A 42 4.41 -0.18 -6.31
C PRO A 42 3.11 -0.94 -6.54
N GLY A 43 2.42 -1.35 -5.47
CA GLY A 43 1.06 -1.87 -5.55
C GLY A 43 0.18 -0.87 -6.31
N ARG A 44 -0.73 -1.32 -7.19
CA ARG A 44 -1.58 -0.46 -8.04
C ARG A 44 -3.06 -0.84 -7.90
N TYR A 45 -3.65 -0.51 -6.76
CA TYR A 45 -5.02 -0.82 -6.34
C TYR A 45 -5.81 0.46 -6.20
N ARG A 46 -6.13 1.09 -7.34
CA ARG A 46 -6.86 2.35 -7.36
C ARG A 46 -8.37 2.13 -7.30
N ALA A 47 -9.03 2.96 -6.50
CA ALA A 47 -10.45 2.91 -6.25
C ALA A 47 -11.07 4.29 -6.46
N GLY A 48 -12.11 4.36 -7.28
CA GLY A 48 -12.98 5.52 -7.39
C GLY A 48 -14.04 5.51 -6.31
N SER A 49 -14.55 6.67 -5.92
CA SER A 49 -15.71 6.76 -5.03
C SER A 49 -16.83 7.60 -5.62
N ARG A 50 -18.06 7.09 -5.50
CA ARG A 50 -19.29 7.82 -5.85
C ARG A 50 -19.75 8.76 -4.73
N VAL A 51 -19.15 8.65 -3.55
CA VAL A 51 -19.37 9.57 -2.43
C VAL A 51 -18.19 10.54 -2.41
N ARG A 52 -18.48 11.83 -2.38
CA ARG A 52 -17.44 12.87 -2.30
C ARG A 52 -16.82 12.88 -0.91
N ASP A 53 -15.49 12.98 -0.84
CA ASP A 53 -14.80 13.35 0.40
C ASP A 53 -14.85 14.87 0.57
N ASP A 54 -15.74 15.33 1.42
CA ASP A 54 -15.92 16.75 1.78
C ASP A 54 -14.80 17.29 2.68
N LYS A 55 -13.99 16.41 3.29
CA LYS A 55 -12.86 16.77 4.15
C LYS A 55 -11.52 16.73 3.43
N ALA A 56 -11.48 16.27 2.18
CA ALA A 56 -10.24 16.22 1.42
C ALA A 56 -9.78 17.65 1.05
N PRO A 57 -8.48 17.94 1.14
CA PRO A 57 -7.92 19.23 0.72
C PRO A 57 -8.10 19.50 -0.79
N GLY A 58 -8.40 18.47 -1.58
CA GLY A 58 -8.49 18.52 -3.04
C GLY A 58 -7.14 18.33 -3.73
N GLY A 59 -7.12 18.13 -5.05
CA GLY A 59 -5.89 17.98 -5.84
C GLY A 59 -5.34 16.55 -5.95
N PHE A 60 -6.09 15.54 -5.51
CA PHE A 60 -5.77 14.13 -5.71
C PHE A 60 -6.14 13.67 -7.12
N ALA A 61 -5.37 12.73 -7.68
CA ALA A 61 -5.73 12.11 -8.95
C ALA A 61 -7.01 11.26 -8.81
N PRO A 62 -8.04 11.46 -9.65
CA PRO A 62 -9.25 10.67 -9.60
C PRO A 62 -9.03 9.24 -10.14
N CYS A 63 -9.99 8.36 -9.87
CA CYS A 63 -10.05 7.05 -10.50
C CYS A 63 -11.49 6.66 -10.88
N ASP A 64 -11.67 6.08 -12.07
CA ASP A 64 -12.96 5.64 -12.57
C ASP A 64 -13.29 4.18 -12.19
N ASN A 65 -12.47 3.55 -11.34
CA ASN A 65 -12.76 2.25 -10.73
C ASN A 65 -13.83 2.37 -9.65
N PHE A 66 -15.06 2.69 -10.04
CA PHE A 66 -16.18 2.87 -9.11
C PHE A 66 -16.67 1.53 -8.54
N PRO A 67 -17.20 1.52 -7.31
CA PRO A 67 -17.69 0.29 -6.69
C PRO A 67 -18.90 -0.27 -7.45
N ALA A 68 -18.93 -1.60 -7.58
CA ALA A 68 -20.00 -2.37 -8.20
C ALA A 68 -20.90 -3.04 -7.14
N GLY A 69 -22.13 -3.39 -7.53
CA GLY A 69 -23.06 -4.11 -6.66
C GLY A 69 -22.65 -5.56 -6.44
N LEU A 70 -22.54 -5.98 -5.18
CA LEU A 70 -22.14 -7.35 -4.82
C LEU A 70 -23.21 -8.37 -5.24
N GLY A 71 -24.49 -8.06 -5.05
CA GLY A 71 -25.60 -8.96 -5.40
C GLY A 71 -25.57 -10.25 -4.58
N ALA A 72 -25.87 -11.39 -5.21
CA ALA A 72 -25.89 -12.71 -4.54
C ALA A 72 -24.51 -13.39 -4.43
N LYS A 73 -23.43 -12.73 -4.87
CA LYS A 73 -22.09 -13.34 -4.89
C LYS A 73 -21.66 -13.68 -3.46
N PRO A 74 -21.08 -14.87 -3.18
CA PRO A 74 -20.80 -15.34 -1.82
C PRO A 74 -19.45 -14.87 -1.24
N TRP A 75 -18.78 -13.91 -1.88
CA TRP A 75 -17.42 -13.48 -1.52
C TRP A 75 -17.32 -12.79 -0.17
N GLY A 76 -16.33 -13.13 0.66
CA GLY A 76 -16.07 -12.47 1.93
C GLY A 76 -17.07 -12.84 3.03
N GLU A 77 -16.65 -12.68 4.29
CA GLU A 77 -17.44 -13.02 5.46
C GLU A 77 -18.58 -12.03 5.74
N LYS A 78 -19.74 -12.54 6.19
CA LYS A 78 -20.90 -11.71 6.58
C LYS A 78 -20.52 -10.70 7.67
N ALA A 79 -21.13 -9.51 7.62
CA ALA A 79 -20.92 -8.42 8.57
C ALA A 79 -19.48 -7.88 8.64
N LYS A 80 -18.61 -8.22 7.67
CA LYS A 80 -17.21 -7.75 7.62
C LYS A 80 -16.88 -6.99 6.34
N LEU A 81 -15.86 -6.16 6.43
CA LEU A 81 -15.10 -5.73 5.26
C LEU A 81 -14.05 -6.81 4.98
N ALA A 82 -14.02 -7.34 3.77
CA ALA A 82 -13.15 -8.46 3.41
C ALA A 82 -12.35 -8.15 2.16
N LEU A 83 -11.04 -8.41 2.21
CA LEU A 83 -10.18 -8.48 1.04
C LEU A 83 -10.14 -9.95 0.59
N VAL A 84 -10.36 -10.23 -0.70
CA VAL A 84 -10.49 -11.61 -1.20
C VAL A 84 -9.68 -11.74 -2.49
N ALA A 85 -8.73 -12.68 -2.49
CA ALA A 85 -7.89 -13.02 -3.64
C ALA A 85 -8.46 -14.24 -4.36
N PHE A 86 -8.53 -14.18 -5.68
CA PHE A 86 -9.04 -15.25 -6.54
C PHE A 86 -7.91 -15.81 -7.41
N PRO A 87 -7.02 -16.66 -6.86
CA PRO A 87 -5.86 -17.18 -7.61
C PRO A 87 -6.26 -18.00 -8.85
N ASN A 88 -7.47 -18.57 -8.83
CA ASN A 88 -8.03 -19.34 -9.94
C ASN A 88 -8.82 -18.49 -10.96
N GLU A 89 -8.83 -17.16 -10.80
CA GLU A 89 -9.46 -16.22 -11.73
C GLU A 89 -8.36 -15.34 -12.37
N PRO A 90 -7.69 -15.84 -13.41
CA PRO A 90 -6.61 -15.12 -14.05
C PRO A 90 -7.14 -13.88 -14.79
N VAL A 91 -6.43 -12.77 -14.67
CA VAL A 91 -6.79 -11.51 -15.32
C VAL A 91 -5.59 -10.92 -16.05
N ALA A 92 -5.84 -10.13 -17.09
CA ALA A 92 -4.82 -9.28 -17.69
C ALA A 92 -4.38 -8.24 -16.67
N TYR A 93 -3.07 -8.16 -16.42
CA TYR A 93 -2.44 -7.07 -15.70
C TYR A 93 -1.69 -6.19 -16.70
N VAL A 94 -2.11 -4.93 -16.84
CA VAL A 94 -1.48 -4.00 -17.77
C VAL A 94 -0.63 -3.00 -16.99
N GLU A 95 0.68 -2.99 -17.26
CA GLU A 95 1.55 -1.94 -16.72
C GLU A 95 1.44 -0.67 -17.59
N PRO A 96 0.98 0.48 -17.04
CA PRO A 96 0.72 1.67 -17.84
C PRO A 96 1.93 2.25 -18.55
N ALA A 97 3.14 2.01 -18.04
CA ALA A 97 4.36 2.58 -18.59
C ALA A 97 4.95 1.76 -19.75
N ALA A 98 4.59 0.47 -19.84
CA ALA A 98 5.25 -0.46 -20.76
C ALA A 98 4.30 -1.05 -21.80
N TYR A 99 2.98 -0.92 -21.62
CA TYR A 99 1.96 -1.65 -22.39
C TYR A 99 2.19 -3.18 -22.47
N VAL A 100 3.06 -3.70 -21.60
CA VAL A 100 3.31 -5.13 -21.46
C VAL A 100 2.14 -5.73 -20.69
N LYS A 101 1.56 -6.77 -21.26
CA LYS A 101 0.45 -7.52 -20.69
C LYS A 101 1.03 -8.68 -19.90
N HIS A 102 0.89 -8.60 -18.59
CA HIS A 102 1.27 -9.66 -17.69
C HIS A 102 0.05 -10.47 -17.26
N ARG A 103 0.33 -11.67 -16.76
CA ARG A 103 -0.66 -12.43 -16.00
C ARG A 103 -0.84 -11.79 -14.62
N GLY A 104 -2.10 -11.72 -14.20
CA GLY A 104 -2.51 -11.32 -12.87
C GLY A 104 -3.63 -12.21 -12.35
N ILE A 105 -4.11 -11.88 -11.16
CA ILE A 105 -5.28 -12.50 -10.54
C ILE A 105 -6.29 -11.44 -10.12
N ALA A 106 -7.57 -11.83 -10.05
CA ALA A 106 -8.60 -10.95 -9.53
C ALA A 106 -8.43 -10.76 -8.01
N LEU A 107 -8.45 -9.51 -7.57
CA LEU A 107 -8.51 -9.12 -6.16
C LEU A 107 -9.76 -8.29 -5.93
N ARG A 108 -10.50 -8.54 -4.84
CA ARG A 108 -11.71 -7.79 -4.54
C ARG A 108 -11.75 -7.32 -3.10
N LEU A 109 -12.17 -6.08 -2.90
CA LEU A 109 -12.49 -5.52 -1.59
C LEU A 109 -13.99 -5.43 -1.44
N VAL A 110 -14.56 -6.21 -0.53
CA VAL A 110 -15.99 -6.46 -0.41
C VAL A 110 -16.51 -5.91 0.90
N ASN A 111 -17.54 -5.07 0.85
CA ASN A 111 -18.22 -4.57 2.04
C ASN A 111 -19.51 -5.36 2.31
N ARG A 112 -19.45 -6.29 3.27
CA ARG A 112 -20.62 -6.98 3.83
C ARG A 112 -21.08 -6.44 5.18
N THR A 113 -20.53 -5.31 5.60
CA THR A 113 -21.03 -4.61 6.79
C THR A 113 -22.38 -3.95 6.48
N GLY A 114 -23.09 -3.52 7.52
CA GLY A 114 -24.33 -2.74 7.38
C GLY A 114 -24.08 -1.25 7.09
N GLU A 115 -22.81 -0.80 7.03
CA GLU A 115 -22.46 0.62 6.98
C GLU A 115 -21.53 0.96 5.81
N THR A 116 -21.47 2.25 5.47
CA THR A 116 -20.50 2.73 4.47
C THR A 116 -19.12 2.79 5.11
N VAL A 117 -18.16 2.08 4.51
CA VAL A 117 -16.77 2.10 4.97
C VAL A 117 -16.02 3.23 4.26
N ALA A 118 -15.32 4.05 5.02
CA ALA A 118 -14.37 5.03 4.51
C ALA A 118 -12.93 4.46 4.61
N LEU A 119 -12.20 4.46 3.50
CA LEU A 119 -10.82 3.99 3.44
C LEU A 119 -9.89 5.12 3.03
N SER A 120 -8.72 5.17 3.66
CA SER A 120 -7.69 6.14 3.28
C SER A 120 -7.10 5.79 1.90
N ALA A 121 -6.90 6.80 1.08
CA ALA A 121 -6.27 6.67 -0.22
C ALA A 121 -5.37 7.88 -0.51
N SER A 122 -4.37 7.67 -1.36
CA SER A 122 -3.52 8.72 -1.90
C SER A 122 -3.62 8.68 -3.42
N ASP A 123 -4.05 9.75 -4.10
CA ASP A 123 -4.25 9.73 -5.56
C ASP A 123 -5.13 8.54 -6.04
N SER A 124 -6.24 8.37 -5.33
CA SER A 124 -7.21 7.26 -5.40
C SER A 124 -6.60 5.85 -5.25
N GLN A 125 -5.35 5.73 -4.83
CA GLN A 125 -4.66 4.47 -4.58
C GLN A 125 -4.90 4.02 -3.14
N LEU A 126 -5.46 2.83 -2.96
CA LEU A 126 -5.59 2.18 -1.65
C LEU A 126 -4.23 1.65 -1.17
N TYR A 127 -4.08 1.59 0.14
CA TYR A 127 -2.92 1.04 0.84
C TYR A 127 -2.99 -0.49 0.89
N ILE A 128 -2.95 -1.09 -0.29
CA ILE A 128 -2.91 -2.54 -0.48
C ILE A 128 -1.52 -2.93 -1.00
N VAL A 129 -0.95 -3.99 -0.43
CA VAL A 129 0.30 -4.61 -0.88
C VAL A 129 0.18 -6.12 -0.84
N GLN A 130 0.98 -6.79 -1.68
CA GLN A 130 1.24 -8.21 -1.54
C GLN A 130 2.34 -8.48 -0.51
N GLU A 131 2.17 -9.58 0.21
CA GLU A 131 3.13 -10.13 1.16
C GLU A 131 3.41 -11.60 0.81
N ALA A 132 4.64 -12.05 1.04
CA ALA A 132 5.06 -13.43 0.86
C ALA A 132 5.77 -13.94 2.12
N ILE A 133 5.71 -15.24 2.39
CA ILE A 133 6.46 -15.86 3.49
C ILE A 133 7.93 -16.04 3.08
N ASP A 134 8.86 -15.60 3.92
CA ASP A 134 10.30 -15.83 3.74
C ASP A 134 10.78 -17.18 4.30
N ALA A 135 12.07 -17.47 4.18
CA ALA A 135 12.67 -18.71 4.66
C ALA A 135 12.56 -18.90 6.20
N ASP A 136 12.35 -17.82 6.96
CA ASP A 136 12.20 -17.83 8.41
C ASP A 136 10.72 -17.87 8.84
N GLY A 137 9.80 -18.07 7.89
CA GLY A 137 8.36 -18.12 8.15
C GLY A 137 7.72 -16.74 8.38
N GLN A 138 8.42 -15.64 8.08
CA GLN A 138 7.94 -14.28 8.30
C GLN A 138 7.27 -13.72 7.05
N TRP A 139 6.16 -13.01 7.23
CA TRP A 139 5.51 -12.27 6.15
C TRP A 139 6.33 -11.02 5.78
N ARG A 140 6.74 -10.94 4.51
CA ARG A 140 7.49 -9.82 3.94
C ARG A 140 6.69 -9.14 2.85
N GLU A 141 6.65 -7.81 2.87
CA GLU A 141 6.11 -7.02 1.76
C GLU A 141 6.92 -7.33 0.49
N ILE A 142 6.24 -7.66 -0.62
CA ILE A 142 6.85 -7.80 -1.95
C ILE A 142 6.42 -6.68 -2.91
N GLU A 143 5.52 -5.82 -2.45
CA GLU A 143 5.10 -4.59 -3.12
C GLU A 143 5.33 -3.39 -2.21
N SER A 144 5.66 -2.24 -2.81
CA SER A 144 5.77 -1.00 -2.06
C SER A 144 4.40 -0.34 -1.93
N MET A 145 4.11 0.18 -0.73
CA MET A 145 2.93 1.02 -0.48
C MET A 145 2.90 2.28 -1.36
N PRO A 146 1.71 2.86 -1.57
CA PRO A 146 1.59 4.18 -2.18
C PRO A 146 2.45 5.19 -1.42
N ASN A 147 3.17 6.04 -2.16
CA ASN A 147 3.91 7.15 -1.59
C ASN A 147 3.45 8.42 -2.29
N SER A 148 3.01 9.42 -1.53
CA SER A 148 2.86 10.78 -2.03
C SER A 148 3.68 11.72 -1.17
N TRP A 149 4.33 12.65 -1.86
CA TRP A 149 5.10 13.73 -1.27
C TRP A 149 4.23 14.97 -1.01
N CYS A 150 3.01 15.00 -1.56
CA CYS A 150 2.11 16.14 -1.49
C CYS A 150 0.92 15.82 -0.57
N GLY A 151 0.75 16.62 0.48
CA GLY A 151 -0.38 16.49 1.42
C GLY A 151 -1.77 16.58 0.77
N ASN A 152 -1.85 17.13 -0.45
CA ASN A 152 -3.10 17.29 -1.20
C ASN A 152 -3.58 15.98 -1.87
N SER A 153 -2.71 14.98 -1.98
CA SER A 153 -3.07 13.67 -2.58
C SER A 153 -3.94 12.81 -1.65
N TYR A 154 -3.94 13.10 -0.34
CA TYR A 154 -4.63 12.29 0.66
C TYR A 154 -6.12 12.62 0.72
N HIS A 155 -6.94 11.58 0.63
CA HIS A 155 -8.40 11.66 0.73
C HIS A 155 -8.94 10.29 1.16
N ARG A 156 -10.26 10.16 1.20
CA ARG A 156 -10.94 8.91 1.47
C ARG A 156 -11.77 8.47 0.28
N VAL A 157 -11.83 7.16 0.09
CA VAL A 157 -12.76 6.51 -0.82
C VAL A 157 -13.78 5.72 -0.01
N PHE A 158 -15.02 5.74 -0.46
CA PHE A 158 -16.15 5.16 0.27
C PHE A 158 -16.74 3.97 -0.46
N LEU A 159 -16.97 2.89 0.29
CA LEU A 159 -17.61 1.66 -0.17
C LEU A 159 -18.91 1.44 0.62
N LYS A 160 -20.07 1.54 -0.05
CA LYS A 160 -21.37 1.36 0.62
C LYS A 160 -21.61 -0.13 0.96
N PRO A 161 -22.59 -0.45 1.83
CA PRO A 161 -23.01 -1.83 2.05
C PRO A 161 -23.35 -2.54 0.74
N ASN A 162 -23.05 -3.84 0.67
CA ASN A 162 -23.35 -4.68 -0.48
C ASN A 162 -22.68 -4.20 -1.79
N GLN A 163 -21.50 -3.57 -1.66
CA GLN A 163 -20.66 -3.16 -2.79
C GLN A 163 -19.26 -3.77 -2.71
N TYR A 164 -18.56 -3.76 -3.83
CA TYR A 164 -17.15 -4.14 -3.90
C TYR A 164 -16.37 -3.32 -4.92
N TRP A 165 -15.06 -3.24 -4.74
CA TRP A 165 -14.11 -2.89 -5.80
C TRP A 165 -13.42 -4.15 -6.31
N ALA A 166 -13.06 -4.14 -7.59
CA ALA A 166 -12.21 -5.14 -8.22
C ALA A 166 -10.89 -4.53 -8.66
N PHE A 167 -9.82 -5.32 -8.58
CA PHE A 167 -8.48 -4.91 -8.97
C PHE A 167 -7.79 -6.04 -9.75
N GLN A 168 -6.93 -5.63 -10.68
CA GLN A 168 -5.97 -6.52 -11.33
C GLN A 168 -4.73 -6.56 -10.44
N ALA A 169 -4.48 -7.70 -9.79
CA ALA A 169 -3.27 -7.88 -8.99
C ALA A 169 -2.22 -8.64 -9.80
N ARG A 170 -0.95 -8.23 -9.72
CA ARG A 170 0.15 -8.95 -10.37
C ARG A 170 0.33 -10.33 -9.77
N THR A 171 0.58 -11.30 -10.61
CA THR A 171 1.31 -12.51 -10.19
C THR A 171 2.79 -12.30 -10.48
N TYR A 172 3.64 -12.75 -9.56
CA TYR A 172 5.09 -12.70 -9.73
C TYR A 172 5.65 -14.07 -10.13
N THR A 173 6.87 -14.08 -10.63
CA THR A 173 7.69 -15.29 -10.79
C THR A 173 9.06 -15.06 -10.16
N GLY A 174 9.69 -16.15 -9.72
CA GLY A 174 11.02 -16.14 -9.13
C GLY A 174 11.39 -17.49 -8.53
N ALA A 175 12.60 -17.59 -7.98
CA ALA A 175 13.15 -18.86 -7.52
C ALA A 175 12.51 -19.40 -6.22
N ILE A 176 11.75 -18.58 -5.48
CA ILE A 176 11.16 -18.96 -4.19
C ILE A 176 9.67 -19.23 -4.39
N THR A 177 9.28 -20.51 -4.31
CA THR A 177 7.88 -20.90 -4.15
C THR A 177 7.45 -20.71 -2.70
N THR A 178 6.37 -19.98 -2.48
CA THR A 178 5.91 -19.60 -1.13
C THR A 178 4.43 -19.25 -1.11
N LYS A 179 3.89 -19.07 0.10
CA LYS A 179 2.54 -18.52 0.29
C LYS A 179 2.55 -17.00 0.15
N ILE A 180 1.54 -16.50 -0.53
CA ILE A 180 1.27 -15.10 -0.77
C ILE A 180 -0.08 -14.73 -0.16
N ARG A 181 -0.19 -13.49 0.31
CA ARG A 181 -1.47 -12.85 0.67
C ARG A 181 -1.44 -11.37 0.33
N PHE A 182 -2.60 -10.73 0.36
CA PHE A 182 -2.71 -9.28 0.30
C PHE A 182 -3.00 -8.73 1.68
N ARG A 183 -2.41 -7.58 1.99
CA ARG A 183 -2.69 -6.77 3.17
C ARG A 183 -3.28 -5.43 2.75
N LEU A 184 -4.37 -5.03 3.36
CA LEU A 184 -4.97 -3.70 3.28
C LEU A 184 -4.77 -2.97 4.61
N ASP A 185 -4.27 -1.74 4.57
CA ASP A 185 -4.26 -0.81 5.71
C ASP A 185 -5.41 0.21 5.56
N PRO A 186 -6.57 0.03 6.23
CA PRO A 186 -7.76 0.87 5.98
C PRO A 186 -7.57 2.35 6.34
N SER A 187 -6.70 2.62 7.31
CA SER A 187 -6.34 3.97 7.78
C SER A 187 -5.09 4.54 7.11
N GLY A 188 -4.59 3.88 6.05
CA GLY A 188 -3.37 4.26 5.36
C GLY A 188 -2.17 4.34 6.30
N ASP A 189 -1.37 5.39 6.17
CA ASP A 189 -0.14 5.59 6.96
C ASP A 189 -0.37 5.94 8.45
N ASN A 190 -1.62 6.12 8.88
CA ASN A 190 -1.92 6.55 10.24
C ASN A 190 -2.07 5.39 11.26
N ASP A 191 -2.04 4.13 10.80
CA ASP A 191 -2.12 2.90 11.60
C ASP A 191 -3.27 2.84 12.64
N LYS A 192 -4.33 3.65 12.48
CA LYS A 192 -5.47 3.74 13.42
C LYS A 192 -6.40 2.52 13.38
N ALA A 193 -6.37 1.76 12.30
CA ALA A 193 -7.18 0.56 12.11
C ALA A 193 -6.28 -0.66 11.91
N LYS A 194 -6.73 -1.81 12.42
CA LYS A 194 -6.03 -3.07 12.19
C LYS A 194 -6.00 -3.40 10.68
N PRO A 195 -4.89 -3.97 10.17
CA PRO A 195 -4.83 -4.44 8.80
C PRO A 195 -5.87 -5.53 8.52
N ILE A 196 -6.30 -5.61 7.27
CA ILE A 196 -7.20 -6.64 6.74
C ILE A 196 -6.43 -7.50 5.75
N TYR A 197 -6.49 -8.81 5.91
CA TYR A 197 -5.77 -9.77 5.08
C TYR A 197 -6.72 -10.50 4.12
N SER A 198 -6.21 -10.86 2.94
CA SER A 198 -6.89 -11.83 2.07
C SER A 198 -6.68 -13.26 2.55
N ASN A 199 -7.35 -14.20 1.90
CA ASN A 199 -6.93 -15.60 1.89
C ASN A 199 -5.49 -15.73 1.37
N GLU A 200 -4.81 -16.77 1.85
CA GLU A 200 -3.49 -17.20 1.37
C GLU A 200 -3.62 -18.02 0.07
N PHE A 201 -2.59 -17.97 -0.76
CA PHE A 201 -2.46 -18.78 -1.97
C PHE A 201 -0.99 -19.03 -2.30
N GLU A 202 -0.71 -20.09 -3.06
CA GLU A 202 0.66 -20.39 -3.50
C GLU A 202 1.09 -19.45 -4.64
N GLY A 203 2.37 -19.09 -4.66
CA GLY A 203 2.96 -18.31 -5.73
C GLY A 203 4.48 -18.34 -5.70
N GLU A 204 5.08 -17.55 -6.58
CA GLU A 204 6.52 -17.44 -6.75
C GLU A 204 6.99 -16.00 -6.60
N VAL A 205 8.16 -15.81 -5.99
CA VAL A 205 8.79 -14.50 -5.84
C VAL A 205 10.31 -14.62 -5.95
N ALA A 206 10.95 -13.54 -6.38
CA ALA A 206 12.39 -13.38 -6.27
C ALA A 206 12.75 -12.83 -4.87
N LYS A 207 13.94 -13.21 -4.36
CA LYS A 207 14.40 -12.80 -3.03
C LYS A 207 14.51 -11.28 -2.92
N GLU A 208 14.93 -10.65 -4.01
CA GLU A 208 15.17 -9.22 -4.15
C GLU A 208 13.87 -8.39 -4.05
N GLN A 209 12.70 -9.01 -4.25
CA GLN A 209 11.41 -8.36 -4.06
C GLN A 209 11.02 -8.25 -2.59
N MET A 210 11.53 -9.14 -1.74
CA MET A 210 11.14 -9.15 -0.33
C MET A 210 11.78 -7.96 0.41
N ARG A 211 10.96 -7.22 1.14
CA ARG A 211 11.45 -6.25 2.12
C ARG A 211 12.12 -7.01 3.26
N MET A 212 13.45 -7.14 3.19
CA MET A 212 14.25 -7.57 4.33
C MET A 212 14.25 -6.46 5.39
N GLY A 213 14.20 -6.81 6.67
CA GLY A 213 14.08 -5.84 7.77
C GLY A 213 12.64 -5.66 8.29
N PRO A 214 12.42 -4.71 9.23
CA PRO A 214 11.12 -4.53 9.83
C PRO A 214 10.06 -4.10 8.81
N ASP A 215 8.84 -4.60 8.98
CA ASP A 215 7.71 -4.16 8.17
C ASP A 215 7.41 -2.67 8.39
N ARG A 216 6.72 -2.03 7.43
CA ARG A 216 6.43 -0.59 7.52
C ARG A 216 5.61 -0.21 8.75
N ALA A 217 4.74 -1.09 9.25
CA ALA A 217 3.95 -0.79 10.43
C ALA A 217 4.83 -0.76 11.70
N ALA A 218 5.80 -1.68 11.81
CA ALA A 218 6.82 -1.67 12.85
C ALA A 218 7.68 -0.40 12.75
N LEU A 219 8.12 -0.03 11.54
CA LEU A 219 8.86 1.21 11.33
C LEU A 219 8.06 2.44 11.74
N ARG A 220 6.79 2.55 11.32
CA ARG A 220 5.93 3.67 11.69
C ARG A 220 5.74 3.76 13.19
N ARG A 221 5.45 2.64 13.87
CA ARG A 221 5.38 2.60 15.34
C ARG A 221 6.69 3.07 15.97
N ALA A 222 7.82 2.60 15.47
CA ALA A 222 9.12 3.00 15.98
C ALA A 222 9.41 4.49 15.76
N PHE A 223 9.15 5.04 14.57
CA PHE A 223 9.49 6.42 14.21
C PHE A 223 8.48 7.46 14.67
N TYR A 224 7.19 7.16 14.64
CA TYR A 224 6.10 8.10 14.89
C TYR A 224 5.28 7.77 16.13
N GLY A 225 5.49 6.60 16.75
CA GLY A 225 4.90 6.28 18.03
C GLY A 225 5.36 7.24 19.13
N ASN A 226 4.42 7.57 20.02
CA ASN A 226 4.66 8.39 21.20
C ASN A 226 5.40 7.64 22.31
N ASP A 227 5.53 6.31 22.20
CA ASP A 227 6.27 5.47 23.14
C ASP A 227 7.56 4.95 22.48
N PRO A 228 8.70 5.65 22.66
CA PRO A 228 9.98 5.23 22.11
C PRO A 228 10.58 3.99 22.79
N LYS A 229 9.95 3.49 23.87
CA LYS A 229 10.33 2.26 24.59
C LYS A 229 9.26 1.16 24.46
N GLY A 230 8.24 1.39 23.64
CA GLY A 230 7.20 0.41 23.38
C GLY A 230 7.80 -0.89 22.86
N GLU A 231 7.09 -2.00 23.12
CA GLU A 231 7.53 -3.33 22.74
C GLU A 231 7.93 -3.39 21.25
N GLY A 232 9.13 -3.93 20.98
CA GLY A 232 9.67 -4.07 19.63
C GLY A 232 10.23 -2.79 18.99
N VAL A 233 10.09 -1.60 19.60
CA VAL A 233 10.60 -0.33 19.01
C VAL A 233 12.12 -0.32 18.89
N ILE A 234 12.84 -0.65 19.96
CA ILE A 234 14.32 -0.68 19.95
C ILE A 234 14.83 -1.72 18.95
N ALA A 235 14.25 -2.93 18.97
CA ALA A 235 14.62 -4.00 18.03
C ALA A 235 14.40 -3.57 16.58
N THR A 236 13.28 -2.88 16.29
CA THR A 236 12.98 -2.30 14.98
C THR A 236 14.03 -1.27 14.57
N LEU A 237 14.36 -0.31 15.45
CA LEU A 237 15.36 0.72 15.14
C LEU A 237 16.75 0.14 14.90
N VAL A 238 17.15 -0.87 15.67
CA VAL A 238 18.42 -1.60 15.45
C VAL A 238 18.40 -2.32 14.10
N ALA A 239 17.30 -3.01 13.77
CA ALA A 239 17.17 -3.71 12.51
C ALA A 239 17.21 -2.75 11.30
N VAL A 240 16.66 -1.53 11.43
CA VAL A 240 16.78 -0.47 10.40
C VAL A 240 18.23 -0.07 10.17
N LEU A 241 19.02 0.09 11.23
CA LEU A 241 20.43 0.48 11.11
C LEU A 241 21.27 -0.61 10.43
N GLY A 242 20.85 -1.88 10.54
CA GLY A 242 21.49 -3.01 9.84
C GLY A 242 20.96 -3.28 8.44
N ASP A 243 19.86 -2.64 8.02
CA ASP A 243 19.23 -2.89 6.72
C ASP A 243 19.84 -2.01 5.62
N SER A 244 20.72 -2.60 4.81
CA SER A 244 21.38 -1.94 3.68
C SER A 244 20.43 -1.55 2.54
N ASN A 245 19.17 -2.02 2.57
CA ASN A 245 18.14 -1.75 1.57
C ASN A 245 17.13 -0.67 2.02
N THR A 246 17.29 -0.08 3.22
CA THR A 246 16.46 1.07 3.60
C THR A 246 16.82 2.30 2.77
N ASP A 247 15.81 2.98 2.24
CA ASP A 247 15.98 4.25 1.53
C ASP A 247 16.74 5.24 2.46
N TRP A 248 17.99 5.50 2.10
CA TRP A 248 18.98 6.22 2.89
C TRP A 248 18.57 7.68 3.17
N ARG A 249 17.60 8.21 2.43
CA ARG A 249 17.27 9.64 2.43
C ARG A 249 16.68 10.12 3.76
N TRP A 250 16.11 9.25 4.59
CA TRP A 250 15.48 9.67 5.86
C TRP A 250 15.56 8.68 7.04
N THR A 251 15.99 7.43 6.82
CA THR A 251 15.73 6.33 7.77
C THR A 251 16.85 6.06 8.78
N PRO A 252 18.14 5.98 8.39
CA PRO A 252 19.21 5.62 9.33
C PRO A 252 19.53 6.72 10.35
N ILE A 253 19.55 7.99 9.92
CA ILE A 253 19.82 9.13 10.82
C ILE A 253 18.66 9.32 11.80
N ALA A 254 17.41 9.27 11.33
CA ALA A 254 16.25 9.32 12.21
C ALA A 254 16.25 8.13 13.19
N ALA A 255 16.68 6.94 12.75
CA ALA A 255 16.73 5.76 13.60
C ALA A 255 17.77 5.92 14.71
N ALA A 256 18.98 6.40 14.34
CA ALA A 256 20.05 6.67 15.28
C ALA A 256 19.66 7.74 16.32
N VAL A 257 19.03 8.84 15.88
CA VAL A 257 18.54 9.90 16.78
C VAL A 257 17.49 9.35 17.75
N LYS A 258 16.49 8.63 17.24
CA LYS A 258 15.41 8.11 18.08
C LYS A 258 15.89 7.01 19.03
N LEU A 259 16.82 6.16 18.58
CA LEU A 259 17.47 5.16 19.42
C LEU A 259 18.28 5.83 20.55
N ALA A 260 19.02 6.90 20.27
CA ALA A 260 19.74 7.64 21.29
C ALA A 260 18.81 8.25 22.36
N ASP A 261 17.66 8.81 21.94
CA ASP A 261 16.63 9.29 22.87
C ASP A 261 16.00 8.13 23.68
N SER A 262 15.75 6.97 23.07
CA SER A 262 15.20 5.77 23.75
C SER A 262 16.13 5.22 24.84
N VAL A 263 17.45 5.29 24.65
CA VAL A 263 18.47 4.74 25.56
C VAL A 263 19.04 5.82 26.50
N GLN A 264 18.48 7.04 26.51
CA GLN A 264 18.94 8.17 27.34
C GLN A 264 20.42 8.54 27.16
N LEU A 265 20.96 8.39 25.94
CA LEU A 265 22.32 8.84 25.66
C LEU A 265 22.40 10.38 25.76
N PRO A 266 23.52 10.94 26.26
CA PRO A 266 23.70 12.39 26.32
C PRO A 266 23.53 13.03 24.94
N ARG A 267 22.61 14.00 24.81
CA ARG A 267 22.38 14.75 23.56
C ARG A 267 23.62 15.48 23.03
N THR A 268 24.64 15.65 23.86
CA THR A 268 25.95 16.22 23.47
C THR A 268 26.72 15.32 22.49
N LEU A 269 26.38 14.03 22.41
CA LEU A 269 27.03 13.07 21.51
C LEU A 269 26.44 13.03 20.10
N TYR A 270 25.30 13.69 19.85
CA TYR A 270 24.69 13.74 18.52
C TYR A 270 23.97 15.08 18.30
N ARG A 271 24.58 15.99 17.54
CA ARG A 271 23.91 17.24 17.13
C ARG A 271 23.00 16.97 15.93
N PRO A 272 21.68 17.20 16.03
CA PRO A 272 20.83 17.14 14.85
C PRO A 272 21.25 18.23 13.86
N PHE A 273 21.28 17.89 12.57
CA PHE A 273 21.43 18.88 11.49
C PHE A 273 20.33 19.94 11.65
N LYS A 274 20.72 21.19 11.90
CA LYS A 274 19.80 22.32 11.71
C LYS A 274 19.41 22.29 10.23
N LYS A 275 18.11 22.19 9.94
CA LYS A 275 17.60 22.41 8.57
C LYS A 275 18.11 23.79 8.09
N PRO A 276 18.63 23.89 6.86
CA PRO A 276 18.96 25.18 6.27
C PRO A 276 17.73 26.08 6.17
#